data_AF-A0A0B3S1S2-F1
#
_entry.id   AF-A0A0B3S1S2-F1
#
_cell.length_a   1.000
_cell.length_b   1.000
_cell.length_c   1.000
_cell.angle_alpha   90.00
_cell.angle_beta   90.00
_cell.angle_gamma   90.00
#
_symmetry.space_group_name_H-M   'P 1'
#
loop_
_entity.id
_entity.type
_entity.pdbx_description
1 polymer ?
#
loop_
_entity_poly.entity_id
_entity_poly.type
_entity_poly.pdbx_seq_one_letter_code
_entity_poly.pdbx_strand_id
1 'polypeptide(L)'
;MDIFSKRDGPRPEDVKARKLLQDNAGTIRRLADTISNGGFTKMKQDQARRREEPKPEGLMIHDLKAPSKSELPEPYVKVSLNNRVVLADKSNGRQLQMLGEIRGNSFARRFVLATSENGFFSPIDDEMRAAIGALDNQEIGGTMSEKDLARRLTELLGLEKN
;
A
#
# COMPACT_ATOMS: atom_id res chain seq x y z
N MET A 1 -0.63 -69.21 8.56
CA MET A 1 -1.35 -67.92 8.50
C MET A 1 -0.58 -67.07 7.50
N ASP A 2 -0.97 -67.11 6.22
CA ASP A 2 -0.19 -66.52 5.14
C ASP A 2 -0.63 -65.07 4.90
N ILE A 3 0.29 -64.12 5.13
CA ILE A 3 0.05 -62.69 4.90
C ILE A 3 0.40 -62.37 3.46
N PHE A 4 -0.62 -62.17 2.61
CA PHE A 4 -0.44 -61.66 1.25
C PHE A 4 -0.16 -60.15 1.31
N SER A 5 1.09 -59.75 1.00
CA SER A 5 1.46 -58.35 0.76
C SER A 5 0.71 -57.81 -0.47
N LYS A 6 -0.22 -56.87 -0.25
CA LYS A 6 -0.90 -56.14 -1.34
C LYS A 6 0.04 -55.08 -1.92
N ARG A 7 0.78 -55.54 -2.95
CA ARG A 7 1.38 -54.84 -4.11
C ARG A 7 1.36 -53.30 -4.11
N ASP A 8 2.57 -52.75 -4.14
CA ASP A 8 2.94 -51.34 -4.32
C ASP A 8 2.91 -50.97 -5.83
N GLY A 9 1.74 -50.58 -6.36
CA GLY A 9 1.61 -50.15 -7.75
C GLY A 9 0.20 -49.71 -8.17
N PRO A 10 0.07 -48.81 -9.17
CA PRO A 10 -1.23 -48.39 -9.68
C PRO A 10 -2.02 -49.59 -10.20
N ARG A 11 -3.32 -49.59 -9.94
CA ARG A 11 -4.13 -50.78 -10.20
C ARG A 11 -4.19 -51.04 -11.72
N PRO A 12 -4.26 -52.31 -12.16
CA PRO A 12 -4.26 -52.65 -13.59
C PRO A 12 -5.36 -51.94 -14.39
N GLU A 13 -6.52 -51.68 -13.76
CA GLU A 13 -7.61 -50.89 -14.32
C GLU A 13 -7.21 -49.43 -14.60
N ASP A 14 -6.46 -48.79 -13.70
CA ASP A 14 -6.02 -47.40 -13.85
C ASP A 14 -5.00 -47.27 -14.98
N VAL A 15 -4.12 -48.28 -15.13
CA VAL A 15 -3.16 -48.33 -16.24
C VAL A 15 -3.87 -48.45 -17.58
N LYS A 16 -4.90 -49.31 -17.66
CA LYS A 16 -5.73 -49.47 -18.88
C LYS A 16 -6.52 -48.20 -19.18
N ALA A 17 -7.13 -47.59 -18.17
CA ALA A 17 -7.88 -46.34 -18.33
C ALA A 17 -6.98 -45.20 -18.79
N ARG A 18 -5.79 -45.06 -18.19
CA ARG A 18 -4.80 -44.05 -18.61
C ARG A 18 -4.34 -44.26 -20.05
N LYS A 19 -4.13 -45.51 -20.47
CA LYS A 19 -3.77 -45.84 -21.86
C LYS A 19 -4.89 -45.46 -22.83
N LEU A 20 -6.14 -45.81 -22.52
CA LEU A 20 -7.30 -45.43 -23.35
C LEU A 20 -7.44 -43.91 -23.49
N LEU A 21 -7.23 -43.15 -22.41
CA LEU A 21 -7.28 -41.69 -22.43
C LEU A 21 -6.14 -41.09 -23.27
N GLN A 22 -4.94 -41.68 -23.22
CA GLN A 22 -3.80 -41.24 -24.01
C GLN A 22 -4.01 -41.51 -25.50
N ASP A 23 -4.43 -42.74 -25.84
CA ASP A 23 -4.67 -43.16 -27.23
C ASP A 23 -5.77 -42.32 -27.89
N ASN A 24 -6.75 -41.83 -27.09
CA ASN A 24 -7.89 -41.05 -27.58
C ASN A 24 -7.80 -39.55 -27.27
N ALA A 25 -6.66 -39.04 -26.81
CA ALA A 25 -6.52 -37.67 -26.33
C ALA A 25 -6.92 -36.61 -27.38
N GLY A 26 -6.61 -36.85 -28.66
CA GLY A 26 -6.97 -35.96 -29.76
C GLY A 26 -8.48 -35.88 -29.99
N THR A 27 -9.18 -37.01 -29.94
CA THR A 27 -10.63 -37.10 -30.09
C THR A 27 -11.35 -36.46 -28.91
N ILE A 28 -10.89 -36.75 -27.68
CA ILE A 28 -11.42 -36.15 -26.45
C ILE A 28 -11.30 -34.62 -26.50
N ARG A 29 -10.15 -34.10 -26.95
CA ARG A 29 -9.94 -32.65 -27.12
C ARG A 29 -10.90 -32.05 -28.14
N ARG A 30 -11.07 -32.71 -29.29
CA ARG A 30 -11.95 -32.24 -30.37
C ARG A 30 -13.41 -32.17 -29.88
N LEU A 31 -13.88 -33.19 -29.16
CA LEU A 31 -15.20 -33.22 -28.54
C LEU A 31 -15.36 -32.13 -27.48
N ALA A 32 -14.37 -31.94 -26.62
CA ALA A 32 -14.39 -30.89 -25.60
C ALA A 32 -14.49 -29.49 -26.24
N ASP A 33 -13.77 -29.25 -27.34
CA ASP A 33 -13.87 -28.00 -28.09
C ASP A 33 -15.23 -27.85 -28.79
N THR A 34 -15.82 -28.91 -29.36
CA THR A 34 -17.16 -28.84 -29.95
C THR A 34 -18.24 -28.52 -28.91
N ILE A 35 -18.21 -29.18 -27.75
CA ILE A 35 -19.18 -28.94 -26.66
C ILE A 35 -19.00 -27.53 -26.08
N SER A 36 -17.76 -27.05 -25.96
CA SER A 36 -17.45 -25.74 -25.37
C SER A 36 -17.35 -24.59 -26.38
N ASN A 37 -17.70 -24.83 -27.65
CA ASN A 37 -17.53 -23.86 -28.75
C ASN A 37 -16.12 -23.24 -28.79
N GLY A 38 -15.10 -24.08 -28.62
CA GLY A 38 -13.67 -23.71 -28.59
C GLY A 38 -13.17 -23.16 -27.24
N GLY A 39 -13.99 -23.16 -26.20
CA GLY A 39 -13.62 -22.69 -24.86
C GLY A 39 -12.51 -23.50 -24.19
N PHE A 40 -12.48 -24.82 -24.41
CA PHE A 40 -11.47 -25.71 -23.83
C PHE A 40 -10.05 -25.37 -24.31
N THR A 41 -9.86 -25.15 -25.61
CA THR A 41 -8.56 -24.73 -26.16
C THR A 41 -8.17 -23.31 -25.72
N LYS A 42 -9.11 -22.34 -25.68
CA LYS A 42 -8.83 -20.98 -25.16
C LYS A 42 -8.34 -21.00 -23.72
N MET A 43 -9.03 -21.74 -22.85
CA MET A 43 -8.64 -21.89 -21.44
C MET A 43 -7.23 -22.47 -21.29
N LYS A 44 -6.85 -23.48 -22.09
CA LYS A 44 -5.50 -24.05 -22.07
C LYS A 44 -4.44 -23.06 -22.55
N GLN A 45 -4.74 -22.25 -23.56
CA GLN A 45 -3.84 -21.20 -24.05
C GLN A 45 -3.64 -20.11 -23.00
N ASP A 46 -4.70 -19.68 -22.31
CA ASP A 46 -4.59 -18.69 -21.24
C ASP A 46 -3.81 -19.23 -20.04
N GLN A 47 -4.00 -20.49 -19.67
CA GLN A 47 -3.16 -21.13 -18.64
C GLN A 47 -1.69 -21.22 -19.06
N ALA A 48 -1.40 -21.48 -20.35
CA ALA A 48 -0.02 -21.47 -20.85
C ALA A 48 0.58 -20.06 -20.76
N ARG A 49 -0.15 -19.03 -21.20
CA ARG A 49 0.28 -17.61 -21.10
C ARG A 49 0.53 -17.17 -19.67
N ARG A 50 -0.28 -17.62 -18.70
CA ARG A 50 -0.08 -17.31 -17.27
C ARG A 50 1.11 -18.03 -16.64
N ARG A 51 1.56 -19.14 -17.24
CA ARG A 51 2.74 -19.90 -16.79
C ARG A 51 4.04 -19.41 -17.42
N GLU A 52 3.96 -18.59 -18.47
CA GLU A 52 5.12 -17.89 -18.99
C GLU A 52 5.60 -16.88 -17.95
N GLU A 53 6.87 -16.96 -17.57
CA GLU A 53 7.48 -15.96 -16.68
C GLU A 53 7.41 -14.58 -17.36
N PRO A 54 7.14 -13.51 -16.60
CA PRO A 54 7.09 -12.17 -17.17
C PRO A 54 8.43 -11.85 -17.84
N LYS A 55 8.41 -11.71 -19.17
CA LYS A 55 9.60 -11.36 -19.95
C LYS A 55 10.05 -9.95 -19.53
N PRO A 56 11.33 -9.72 -19.21
CA PRO A 56 11.83 -8.42 -18.75
C PRO A 56 11.94 -7.37 -19.86
N GLU A 57 11.62 -7.72 -21.11
CA GLU A 57 11.73 -6.82 -22.26
C GLU A 57 10.64 -5.73 -22.21
N GLY A 58 11.08 -4.46 -22.12
CA GLY A 58 10.22 -3.28 -22.17
C GLY A 58 10.02 -2.53 -20.85
N LEU A 59 10.64 -2.97 -19.75
CA LEU A 59 10.65 -2.20 -18.51
C LEU A 59 11.57 -0.97 -18.66
N MET A 60 11.00 0.19 -19.00
CA MET A 60 11.66 1.47 -18.81
C MET A 60 11.76 1.75 -17.30
N ILE A 61 12.79 1.20 -16.66
CA ILE A 61 13.13 1.57 -15.28
C ILE A 61 13.74 2.98 -15.36
N HIS A 62 12.90 3.99 -15.14
CA HIS A 62 13.40 5.32 -14.83
C HIS A 62 14.07 5.23 -13.47
N ASP A 63 15.40 5.15 -13.45
CA ASP A 63 16.20 5.38 -12.25
C ASP A 63 16.05 6.87 -11.89
N LEU A 64 14.96 7.16 -11.19
CA LEU A 64 14.75 8.44 -10.52
C LEU A 64 15.83 8.51 -9.45
N LYS A 65 16.97 9.10 -9.84
CA LYS A 65 18.11 9.37 -8.98
C LYS A 65 17.61 9.77 -7.60
N ALA A 66 17.94 8.96 -6.60
CA ALA A 66 17.50 9.19 -5.23
C ALA A 66 17.84 10.63 -4.84
N PRO A 67 16.90 11.38 -4.23
CA PRO A 67 17.18 12.74 -3.77
C PRO A 67 18.42 12.72 -2.88
N SER A 68 19.30 13.71 -3.07
CA SER A 68 20.49 13.88 -2.24
C SER A 68 20.07 13.91 -0.78
N LYS A 69 20.51 12.93 0.01
CA LYS A 69 20.34 12.96 1.47
C LYS A 69 21.12 14.17 1.99
N SER A 70 20.44 15.23 2.43
CA SER A 70 21.10 16.20 3.29
C SER A 70 21.37 15.51 4.64
N GLU A 71 22.55 15.72 5.20
CA GLU A 71 22.94 15.13 6.49
C GLU A 71 22.14 15.69 7.66
N LEU A 72 21.66 16.94 7.52
CA LEU A 72 20.82 17.61 8.51
C LEU A 72 19.43 17.85 7.90
N PRO A 73 18.34 17.45 8.59
CA PRO A 73 17.00 17.78 8.15
C PRO A 73 16.75 19.28 8.29
N GLU A 74 16.03 19.88 7.34
CA GLU A 74 15.51 21.26 7.43
C GLU A 74 14.00 21.18 7.73
N PRO A 75 13.61 21.00 9.02
CA PRO A 75 12.22 20.82 9.42
C PRO A 75 11.37 22.07 9.17
N TYR A 76 10.17 21.88 8.64
CA TYR A 76 9.14 22.91 8.52
C TYR A 76 7.74 22.31 8.72
N VAL A 77 6.80 23.14 9.16
CA VAL A 77 5.40 22.71 9.32
C VAL A 77 4.65 22.86 8.00
N LYS A 78 3.91 21.83 7.62
CA LYS A 78 3.06 21.82 6.42
C LYS A 78 1.66 21.31 6.74
N VAL A 79 0.68 22.01 6.21
CA VAL A 79 -0.70 21.53 6.09
C VAL A 79 -0.84 20.83 4.73
N SER A 80 -1.17 19.55 4.76
CA SER A 80 -1.35 18.70 3.58
C SER A 80 -2.78 18.75 3.07
N LEU A 81 -3.00 18.42 1.79
CA LEU A 81 -4.33 18.45 1.15
C LEU A 81 -5.36 17.52 1.81
N ASN A 82 -4.90 16.48 2.48
CA ASN A 82 -5.74 15.58 3.28
C ASN A 82 -5.97 16.09 4.72
N ASN A 83 -5.86 17.41 4.93
CA ASN A 83 -6.00 18.09 6.22
C ASN A 83 -4.98 17.70 7.30
N ARG A 84 -3.95 16.90 6.98
CA ARG A 84 -2.92 16.53 7.96
C ARG A 84 -1.94 17.67 8.18
N VAL A 85 -1.62 17.94 9.44
CA VAL A 85 -0.59 18.91 9.84
C VAL A 85 0.63 18.12 10.27
N VAL A 86 1.74 18.30 9.54
CA VAL A 86 2.94 17.49 9.71
C VAL A 86 4.18 18.35 9.77
N LEU A 87 5.16 17.87 10.52
CA LEU A 87 6.55 18.30 10.41
C LEU A 87 7.17 17.54 9.24
N ALA A 88 7.69 18.25 8.25
CA ALA A 88 8.34 17.67 7.09
C ALA A 88 9.74 18.24 6.91
N ASP A 89 10.62 17.47 6.29
CA ASP A 89 11.95 17.94 5.90
C ASP A 89 11.87 18.60 4.52
N LYS A 90 12.36 19.83 4.41
CA LYS A 90 12.37 20.60 3.16
C LYS A 90 13.33 20.02 2.12
N SER A 91 14.38 19.33 2.54
CA SER A 91 15.41 18.79 1.64
C SER A 91 14.89 17.66 0.75
N ASN A 92 13.98 16.83 1.27
CA ASN A 92 13.53 15.60 0.64
C ASN A 92 12.00 15.40 0.68
N GLY A 93 11.26 16.30 1.34
CA GLY A 93 9.81 16.25 1.47
C GLY A 93 9.30 15.15 2.42
N ARG A 94 10.18 14.43 3.10
CA ARG A 94 9.82 13.35 4.01
C ARG A 94 9.11 13.90 5.23
N GLN A 95 8.03 13.23 5.61
CA GLN A 95 7.37 13.48 6.88
C GLN A 95 8.29 13.03 8.04
N LEU A 96 8.60 13.95 8.95
CA LEU A 96 9.34 13.70 10.18
C LEU A 96 8.40 13.30 11.32
N GLN A 97 7.35 14.08 11.55
CA GLN A 97 6.41 13.88 12.66
C GLN A 97 4.99 14.30 12.25
N MET A 98 3.96 13.62 12.76
CA MET A 98 2.57 14.08 12.64
C MET A 98 2.22 14.94 13.85
N LEU A 99 1.83 16.19 13.62
CA LEU A 99 1.48 17.14 14.69
C LEU A 99 -0.02 17.13 14.98
N GLY A 100 -0.84 16.82 13.98
CA GLY A 100 -2.29 16.76 14.13
C GLY A 100 -3.02 16.74 12.79
N GLU A 101 -4.29 17.08 12.82
CA GLU A 101 -5.11 17.22 11.62
C GLU A 101 -6.20 18.28 11.79
N ILE A 102 -6.66 18.84 10.67
CA ILE A 102 -7.78 19.77 10.65
C ILE A 102 -9.07 18.95 10.45
N ARG A 103 -9.89 18.88 11.49
CA ARG A 103 -11.19 18.18 11.47
C ARG A 103 -12.34 19.16 11.23
N GLY A 104 -13.46 18.66 10.71
CA GLY A 104 -14.71 19.41 10.58
C GLY A 104 -15.15 19.62 9.13
N ASN A 105 -16.24 20.39 8.96
CA ASN A 105 -16.77 20.76 7.65
C ASN A 105 -16.34 22.19 7.28
N SER A 106 -16.66 22.66 6.07
CA SER A 106 -16.23 23.96 5.55
C SER A 106 -16.58 25.18 6.43
N PHE A 107 -17.56 25.06 7.33
CA PHE A 107 -18.02 26.14 8.21
C PHE A 107 -17.47 26.04 9.64
N ALA A 108 -17.00 24.86 10.06
CA ALA A 108 -16.54 24.60 11.42
C ALA A 108 -15.30 23.69 11.38
N ARG A 109 -14.18 24.23 10.90
CA ARG A 109 -12.89 23.53 10.87
C ARG A 109 -12.13 23.84 12.15
N ARG A 110 -11.49 22.83 12.73
CA ARG A 110 -10.62 22.97 13.91
C ARG A 110 -9.37 22.14 13.76
N PHE A 111 -8.25 22.66 14.25
CA PHE A 111 -7.04 21.89 14.41
C PHE A 111 -7.16 20.98 15.63
N VAL A 112 -6.79 19.71 15.48
CA VAL A 112 -6.77 18.72 16.54
C VAL A 112 -5.38 18.12 16.62
N LEU A 113 -4.80 18.21 17.80
CA LEU A 113 -3.43 17.78 18.08
C LEU A 113 -3.33 16.26 18.03
N ALA A 114 -2.20 15.74 17.54
CA ALA A 114 -1.93 14.31 17.48
C ALA A 114 -1.61 13.75 18.88
N THR A 115 -2.63 13.59 19.71
CA THR A 115 -2.54 13.00 21.06
C THR A 115 -3.32 11.69 21.13
N SER A 116 -3.02 10.87 22.13
CA SER A 116 -3.78 9.64 22.41
C SER A 116 -5.25 9.95 22.74
N GLU A 117 -5.49 11.01 23.50
CA GLU A 117 -6.82 11.54 23.84
C GLU A 117 -7.64 11.90 22.59
N ASN A 118 -6.99 12.42 21.55
CA ASN A 118 -7.63 12.76 20.28
C ASN A 118 -7.74 11.58 19.29
N GLY A 119 -7.35 10.37 19.70
CA GLY A 119 -7.50 9.13 18.94
C GLY A 119 -6.33 8.79 18.01
N PHE A 120 -5.15 9.40 18.18
CA PHE A 120 -3.99 9.12 17.35
C PHE A 120 -3.20 7.93 17.88
N PHE A 121 -2.81 7.02 16.98
CA PHE A 121 -2.01 5.84 17.33
C PHE A 121 -0.56 6.18 17.71
N SER A 122 -0.01 7.23 17.08
CA SER A 122 1.32 7.75 17.35
C SER A 122 1.17 9.18 17.89
N PRO A 123 1.06 9.37 19.22
CA PRO A 123 0.98 10.70 19.79
C PRO A 123 2.30 11.46 19.63
N ILE A 124 2.23 12.78 19.67
CA ILE A 124 3.41 13.63 19.89
C ILE A 124 3.98 13.39 21.29
N ASP A 125 5.28 13.67 21.45
CA ASP A 125 5.93 13.61 22.76
C ASP A 125 5.47 14.73 23.70
N ASP A 126 5.82 14.61 24.98
CA ASP A 126 5.40 15.55 26.02
C ASP A 126 6.00 16.95 25.84
N GLU A 127 7.18 17.06 25.23
CA GLU A 127 7.85 18.33 24.96
C GLU A 127 7.11 19.12 23.89
N MET A 128 6.80 18.48 22.75
CA MET A 128 5.94 19.04 21.71
C MET A 128 4.55 19.34 22.27
N ARG A 129 3.97 18.44 23.07
CA ARG A 129 2.66 18.68 23.69
C ARG A 129 2.67 19.93 24.58
N ALA A 130 3.74 20.16 25.34
CA ALA A 130 3.89 21.37 26.14
C ALA A 130 4.04 22.63 25.27
N ALA A 131 4.79 22.54 24.16
CA ALA A 131 5.05 23.68 23.27
C ALA A 131 3.82 24.11 22.45
N ILE A 132 3.10 23.16 21.85
CA ILE A 132 2.01 23.44 20.90
C ILE A 132 0.61 23.07 21.41
N GLY A 133 0.50 22.58 22.65
CA GLY A 133 -0.77 22.13 23.24
C GLY A 133 -1.85 23.21 23.32
N ALA A 134 -1.46 24.48 23.44
CA ALA A 134 -2.39 25.61 23.47
C ALA A 134 -3.17 25.80 22.15
N LEU A 135 -2.73 25.18 21.06
CA LEU A 135 -3.40 25.23 19.77
C LEU A 135 -4.41 24.07 19.59
N ASP A 136 -4.50 23.13 20.52
CA ASP A 136 -5.46 22.04 20.39
C ASP A 136 -6.91 22.58 20.39
N ASN A 137 -7.72 22.07 19.47
CA ASN A 137 -9.08 22.53 19.18
C ASN A 137 -9.22 23.96 18.67
N GLN A 138 -8.12 24.61 18.25
CA GLN A 138 -8.17 25.94 17.65
C GLN A 138 -8.98 25.95 16.36
N GLU A 139 -9.94 26.87 16.25
CA GLU A 139 -10.74 27.05 15.03
C GLU A 139 -9.90 27.57 13.86
N ILE A 140 -10.13 27.01 12.67
CA ILE A 140 -9.48 27.35 11.41
C ILE A 140 -10.52 28.00 10.49
N GLY A 141 -10.31 29.27 10.14
CA GLY A 141 -11.29 30.08 9.42
C GLY A 141 -10.81 31.51 9.21
N GLY A 142 -11.74 32.47 9.27
CA GLY A 142 -11.45 33.88 8.96
C GLY A 142 -10.44 34.55 9.91
N THR A 143 -10.34 34.09 11.15
CA THR A 143 -9.41 34.63 12.17
C THR A 143 -8.05 33.93 12.19
N MET A 144 -8.00 32.67 11.77
CA MET A 144 -6.79 31.85 11.75
C MET A 144 -6.81 30.96 10.51
N SER A 145 -6.00 31.29 9.51
CA SER A 145 -5.89 30.47 8.31
C SER A 145 -4.97 29.25 8.53
N GLU A 146 -5.00 28.29 7.60
CA GLU A 146 -4.05 27.17 7.58
C GLU A 146 -2.58 27.63 7.54
N LYS A 147 -2.31 28.75 6.85
CA LYS A 147 -0.98 29.35 6.78
C LYS A 147 -0.56 29.96 8.12
N ASP A 148 -1.50 30.61 8.81
CA ASP A 148 -1.25 31.18 10.13
C ASP A 148 -1.00 30.08 11.17
N LEU A 149 -1.77 28.98 11.10
CA LEU A 149 -1.53 27.79 11.92
C LEU A 149 -0.11 27.23 11.68
N ALA A 150 0.28 27.00 10.43
CA ALA A 150 1.59 26.48 10.10
C ALA A 150 2.74 27.40 10.58
N ARG A 151 2.58 28.72 10.40
CA ARG A 151 3.53 29.72 10.90
C ARG A 151 3.64 29.64 12.42
N ARG A 152 2.52 29.68 13.14
CA ARG A 152 2.51 29.68 14.61
C ARG A 152 3.06 28.38 15.20
N LEU A 153 2.80 27.23 14.57
CA LEU A 153 3.42 25.96 14.95
C LEU A 153 4.93 25.97 14.71
N THR A 154 5.40 26.60 13.62
CA THR A 154 6.83 26.75 13.32
C THR A 154 7.52 27.63 14.37
N GLU A 155 6.90 28.75 14.75
CA GLU A 155 7.36 29.65 15.82
C GLU A 155 7.45 28.93 17.17
N LEU A 156 6.37 28.26 17.60
CA LEU A 156 6.30 27.57 18.89
C LEU A 156 7.28 26.39 19.01
N LEU A 157 7.59 25.74 17.89
CA LEU A 157 8.57 24.65 17.85
C LEU A 157 10.01 25.15 17.66
N GLY A 158 10.24 26.47 17.60
CA GLY A 158 11.58 27.05 17.45
C GLY A 158 12.25 26.73 16.12
N LEU A 159 11.46 26.55 15.05
CA LEU A 159 11.94 26.15 13.72
C LEU A 159 12.21 27.35 12.79
N GLU A 160 12.06 28.57 13.29
CA GLU A 160 12.38 29.77 12.53
C GLU A 160 13.89 29.84 12.27
N LYS A 161 14.28 30.16 11.03
CA LYS A 161 15.68 30.44 10.70
C LYS A 161 16.01 31.84 11.24
N ASN A 162 17.06 31.94 12.05
CA ASN A 162 17.83 33.19 12.19
C ASN A 162 18.39 33.63 10.84
#